data_AF-A0A674MC86-F1
#
_entry.id   AF-A0A674MC86-F1
#
_cell.length_a   1.000
_cell.length_b   1.000
_cell.length_c   1.000
_cell.angle_alpha   90.00
_cell.angle_beta   90.00
_cell.angle_gamma   90.00
#
_symmetry.space_group_name_H-M   'P 1'
#
loop_
_entity.id
_entity.type
_entity.pdbx_description
1 polymer ?
#
loop_
_entity_poly.entity_id
_entity_poly.type
_entity_poly.pdbx_seq_one_letter_code
_entity_poly.pdbx_strand_id
1 'polypeptide(L)'
;MAATKASKEQKYDRQLRLWGDHGQESLENSHVCLINATATGTEILKNLVLPGIGAFTIVDGHVVTGEDVGNKAQAATELLQELNSDVSGNFVEESPDKLLDNDPEFFHRFSIVIGVQLPESTFLRLGTVLWSASVPFLICKTYGLIGYMRLVVQEHTVIESHPDNALEDLRLDQPFAELKDHVKSYDLDNMDKKDHSHTPWIIIVAKYLEKWLSEHNCQPPKNYKEKEAFRQFIREGIRKNENGVPEDEENFEEAIKSVNTALTPTKIPSVVKDLFNSEQCNNVTSQTPSFWLMLQAVKEFVLNEGNGSLPVRGTIPDMIADSQKFIKLQNVYRTKAMQDAAAVSKYVERLLQSVGKVCKNSSFLRVVHCRSLADEYSVDTVNRDEITSCMDNPDSEMVFYLMLRSIDRFYQQHSHFPGVYNYQVEEDIIKLKLCVNSLLQEYNFNVNIKDDYIHEFCRYGAAEPHMVASFLGGSAAQEAIKIISHQFVPFSNTFIYSAMSQTSATFQL
;
A
#
# COMPACT_ATOMS: atom_id res chain seq x y z
N MET A 1 12.11 -8.83 -31.62
CA MET A 1 12.48 -8.48 -30.23
C MET A 1 12.54 -6.98 -30.00
N ALA A 2 13.42 -6.21 -30.65
CA ALA A 2 13.50 -4.75 -30.43
C ALA A 2 12.21 -3.97 -30.80
N ALA A 3 11.59 -4.28 -31.95
CA ALA A 3 10.33 -3.65 -32.37
C ALA A 3 9.14 -4.01 -31.45
N THR A 4 9.11 -5.25 -30.95
CA THR A 4 8.09 -5.72 -30.01
C THR A 4 8.25 -5.05 -28.64
N LYS A 5 9.49 -4.85 -28.17
CA LYS A 5 9.79 -4.14 -26.93
C LYS A 5 9.42 -2.66 -27.00
N ALA A 6 9.79 -1.97 -28.09
CA ALA A 6 9.42 -0.57 -28.31
C ALA A 6 7.90 -0.36 -28.39
N SER A 7 7.16 -1.32 -28.95
CA SER A 7 5.69 -1.28 -29.01
C SER A 7 5.04 -1.45 -27.62
N LYS A 8 5.60 -2.30 -26.75
CA LYS A 8 5.12 -2.47 -25.38
C LYS A 8 5.40 -1.24 -24.51
N GLU A 9 6.61 -0.67 -24.63
CA GLU A 9 6.97 0.56 -23.91
C GLU A 9 6.02 1.73 -24.28
N GLN A 10 5.63 1.86 -25.55
CA GLN A 10 4.65 2.86 -25.98
C GLN A 10 3.24 2.59 -25.41
N LYS A 11 2.81 1.33 -25.42
CA LYS A 11 1.48 0.92 -24.91
C LYS A 11 1.37 1.12 -23.39
N TYR A 12 2.43 0.82 -22.65
CA TYR A 12 2.47 0.87 -21.19
C TYR A 12 3.12 2.13 -20.62
N ASP A 13 3.47 3.13 -21.44
CA ASP A 13 4.18 4.36 -21.01
C ASP A 13 3.55 5.01 -19.76
N ARG A 14 2.22 5.10 -19.70
CA ARG A 14 1.51 5.75 -18.58
C ARG A 14 1.69 5.01 -17.26
N GLN A 15 1.66 3.68 -17.28
CA GLN A 15 1.78 2.86 -16.08
C GLN A 15 3.24 2.59 -15.70
N LEU A 16 4.15 2.56 -16.68
CA LEU A 16 5.60 2.52 -16.44
C LEU A 16 6.08 3.73 -15.63
N ARG A 17 5.41 4.89 -15.75
CA ARG A 17 5.70 6.07 -14.92
C ARG A 17 5.30 5.91 -13.45
N LEU A 18 4.44 4.94 -13.13
CA LEU A 18 3.97 4.67 -11.77
C LEU A 18 4.84 3.60 -11.09
N TRP A 19 5.00 2.44 -11.73
CA TRP A 19 5.68 1.28 -11.13
C TRP A 19 6.97 0.85 -11.83
N GLY A 20 7.41 1.58 -12.85
CA GLY A 20 8.66 1.34 -13.55
C GLY A 20 8.68 0.04 -14.38
N ASP A 21 9.81 -0.18 -15.04
CA ASP A 21 10.03 -1.38 -15.86
C ASP A 21 10.01 -2.67 -15.04
N HIS A 22 10.54 -2.64 -13.81
CA HIS A 22 10.56 -3.81 -12.92
C HIS A 22 9.19 -4.17 -12.39
N GLY A 23 8.33 -3.18 -12.08
CA GLY A 23 6.93 -3.44 -11.73
C GLY A 23 6.17 -4.08 -12.89
N GLN A 24 6.43 -3.62 -14.12
CA GLN A 24 5.86 -4.22 -15.33
C GLN A 24 6.37 -5.65 -15.55
N GLU A 25 7.66 -5.91 -15.35
CA GLU A 25 8.25 -7.25 -15.46
C GLU A 25 7.62 -8.23 -14.45
N SER A 26 7.42 -7.82 -13.20
CA SER A 26 6.70 -8.64 -12.21
C SER A 26 5.26 -8.95 -12.67
N LEU A 27 4.57 -7.97 -13.24
CA LEU A 27 3.21 -8.13 -13.75
C LEU A 27 3.15 -9.11 -14.94
N GLU A 28 4.03 -8.94 -15.93
CA GLU A 28 4.12 -9.80 -17.12
C GLU A 28 4.56 -11.24 -16.81
N ASN A 29 5.23 -11.48 -15.68
CA ASN A 29 5.66 -12.82 -15.25
C ASN A 29 4.69 -13.51 -14.28
N SER A 30 3.58 -12.86 -13.92
CA SER A 30 2.62 -13.38 -12.94
C SER A 30 1.46 -14.14 -13.58
N HIS A 31 0.86 -15.04 -12.81
CA HIS A 31 -0.30 -15.84 -13.22
C HIS A 31 -1.41 -15.75 -12.18
N VAL A 32 -2.55 -15.14 -12.54
CA VAL A 32 -3.69 -14.91 -11.65
C VAL A 32 -4.77 -15.97 -11.84
N CYS A 33 -5.34 -16.48 -10.76
CA CYS A 33 -6.56 -17.30 -10.80
C CYS A 33 -7.76 -16.46 -10.38
N LEU A 34 -8.80 -16.41 -11.21
CA LEU A 34 -10.11 -15.84 -10.86
C LEU A 34 -11.11 -16.97 -10.65
N ILE A 35 -11.82 -16.98 -9.52
CA ILE A 35 -12.92 -17.90 -9.26
C ILE A 35 -14.25 -17.16 -9.40
N ASN A 36 -15.14 -17.71 -10.23
CA ASN A 36 -16.41 -17.17 -10.70
C ASN A 36 -16.28 -15.93 -11.61
N ALA A 37 -16.77 -16.05 -12.84
CA ALA A 37 -16.77 -14.97 -13.83
C ALA A 37 -18.08 -14.16 -13.79
N THR A 38 -18.35 -13.53 -12.65
CA THR A 38 -19.49 -12.61 -12.48
C THR A 38 -19.13 -11.19 -12.96
N ALA A 39 -20.04 -10.22 -12.79
CA ALA A 39 -19.73 -8.84 -13.14
C ALA A 39 -18.51 -8.32 -12.38
N THR A 40 -18.41 -8.62 -11.08
CA THR A 40 -17.25 -8.26 -10.26
C THR A 40 -16.00 -8.96 -10.73
N GLY A 41 -16.05 -10.27 -10.99
CA GLY A 41 -14.86 -11.02 -11.42
C GLY A 41 -14.31 -10.55 -12.76
N THR A 42 -15.19 -10.30 -13.73
CA THR A 42 -14.78 -9.79 -15.06
C THR A 42 -14.27 -8.35 -15.00
N GLU A 43 -14.83 -7.49 -14.15
CA GLU A 43 -14.31 -6.14 -13.92
C GLU A 43 -12.93 -6.14 -13.27
N ILE A 44 -12.67 -7.03 -12.29
CA ILE A 44 -11.33 -7.23 -11.73
C ILE A 44 -10.36 -7.64 -12.83
N LEU A 45 -10.72 -8.68 -13.59
CA LEU A 45 -9.81 -9.28 -14.56
C LEU A 45 -9.53 -8.35 -15.74
N LYS A 46 -10.52 -7.58 -16.20
CA LYS A 46 -10.33 -6.48 -17.17
C LYS A 46 -9.22 -5.53 -16.73
N ASN A 47 -9.24 -5.11 -15.46
CA ASN A 47 -8.25 -4.19 -14.89
C ASN A 47 -6.88 -4.84 -14.63
N LEU A 48 -6.74 -6.17 -14.79
CA LEU A 48 -5.45 -6.88 -14.77
C LEU A 48 -4.94 -7.21 -16.18
N VAL A 49 -5.84 -7.52 -17.11
CA VAL A 49 -5.51 -7.82 -18.51
C VAL A 49 -5.01 -6.58 -19.25
N LEU A 50 -5.68 -5.43 -19.08
CA LEU A 50 -5.29 -4.16 -19.71
C LEU A 50 -3.84 -3.74 -19.39
N PRO A 51 -3.39 -3.74 -18.12
CA PRO A 51 -2.00 -3.42 -17.79
C PRO A 51 -1.00 -4.53 -18.15
N GLY A 52 -1.45 -5.70 -18.61
CA GLY A 52 -0.56 -6.74 -19.13
C GLY A 52 -0.07 -7.74 -18.08
N ILE A 53 -1.00 -8.30 -17.30
CA ILE A 53 -0.72 -9.52 -16.52
C ILE A 53 -0.19 -10.62 -17.43
N GLY A 54 0.76 -11.45 -16.97
CA GLY A 54 1.34 -12.51 -17.79
C GLY A 54 0.31 -13.53 -18.27
N ALA A 55 -0.42 -14.10 -17.32
CA ALA A 55 -1.48 -15.05 -17.60
C ALA A 55 -2.62 -14.96 -16.59
N PHE A 56 -3.80 -15.40 -17.00
CA PHE A 56 -4.92 -15.63 -16.10
C PHE A 56 -5.59 -17.00 -16.33
N THR A 57 -6.26 -17.50 -15.30
CA THR A 57 -7.12 -18.68 -15.41
C THR A 57 -8.44 -18.43 -14.69
N ILE A 58 -9.55 -18.61 -15.41
CA ILE A 58 -10.90 -18.51 -14.85
C ILE A 58 -11.38 -19.89 -14.43
N VAL A 59 -11.78 -20.04 -13.17
CA VAL A 59 -12.41 -21.25 -12.62
C VAL A 59 -13.88 -20.93 -12.38
N ASP A 60 -14.77 -21.48 -13.19
CA ASP A 60 -16.21 -21.33 -12.98
C ASP A 60 -16.95 -22.56 -13.51
N GLY A 61 -17.69 -23.23 -12.62
CA GLY A 61 -18.50 -24.41 -12.94
C GLY A 61 -19.96 -24.09 -13.24
N HIS A 62 -20.38 -22.83 -13.19
CA HIS A 62 -21.77 -22.44 -13.41
C HIS A 62 -22.06 -22.24 -14.90
N VAL A 63 -23.24 -22.75 -15.31
CA VAL A 63 -23.81 -22.39 -16.61
C VAL A 63 -24.39 -20.99 -16.50
N VAL A 64 -24.21 -20.18 -17.53
CA VAL A 64 -24.85 -18.86 -17.68
C VAL A 64 -26.36 -18.94 -17.49
N THR A 65 -26.90 -17.97 -16.78
CA THR A 65 -28.35 -17.74 -16.69
C THR A 65 -28.77 -16.62 -17.62
N GLY A 66 -30.05 -16.33 -17.82
CA GLY A 66 -30.48 -15.19 -18.68
C GLY A 66 -30.04 -13.81 -18.17
N GLU A 67 -29.57 -13.73 -16.93
CA GLU A 67 -28.90 -12.56 -16.34
C GLU A 67 -27.42 -12.47 -16.76
N ASP A 68 -26.87 -13.55 -17.32
CA ASP A 68 -25.53 -13.68 -17.89
C ASP A 68 -25.62 -14.05 -19.40
N VAL A 69 -24.53 -14.12 -20.17
CA VAL A 69 -24.59 -14.54 -21.61
C VAL A 69 -23.44 -15.53 -21.93
N GLY A 70 -23.72 -16.72 -22.51
CA GLY A 70 -22.70 -17.72 -22.95
C GLY A 70 -22.46 -18.95 -22.05
N ASN A 71 -21.23 -19.45 -21.92
CA ASN A 71 -20.75 -20.33 -20.85
C ASN A 71 -19.76 -19.48 -20.04
N LYS A 72 -19.94 -19.31 -18.72
CA LYS A 72 -19.35 -18.16 -17.99
C LYS A 72 -17.83 -18.12 -18.09
N ALA A 73 -17.16 -19.24 -17.84
CA ALA A 73 -15.70 -19.29 -17.84
C ALA A 73 -15.11 -19.07 -19.24
N GLN A 74 -15.60 -19.85 -20.21
CA GLN A 74 -15.10 -19.80 -21.58
C GLN A 74 -15.42 -18.46 -22.25
N ALA A 75 -16.68 -18.01 -22.20
CA ALA A 75 -17.10 -16.77 -22.87
C ALA A 75 -16.42 -15.54 -22.26
N ALA A 76 -16.28 -15.47 -20.93
CA ALA A 76 -15.53 -14.40 -20.30
C ALA A 76 -14.05 -14.42 -20.70
N THR A 77 -13.43 -15.60 -20.77
CA THR A 77 -12.03 -15.75 -21.19
C THR A 77 -11.82 -15.25 -22.61
N GLU A 78 -12.68 -15.65 -23.56
CA GLU A 78 -12.60 -15.22 -24.96
C GLU A 78 -12.69 -13.70 -25.10
N LEU A 79 -13.66 -13.06 -24.44
CA LEU A 79 -13.85 -11.60 -24.51
C LEU A 79 -12.74 -10.83 -23.79
N LEU A 80 -12.28 -11.30 -22.63
CA LEU A 80 -11.18 -10.66 -21.91
C LEU A 80 -9.86 -10.79 -22.67
N GLN A 81 -9.65 -11.90 -23.38
CA GLN A 81 -8.47 -12.13 -24.20
C GLN A 81 -8.33 -11.11 -25.34
N GLU A 82 -9.45 -10.57 -25.85
CA GLU A 82 -9.45 -9.51 -26.89
C GLU A 82 -8.88 -8.17 -26.37
N LEU A 83 -8.96 -7.91 -25.06
CA LEU A 83 -8.49 -6.65 -24.48
C LEU A 83 -6.98 -6.49 -24.59
N ASN A 84 -6.23 -7.59 -24.60
CA ASN A 84 -4.79 -7.56 -24.68
C ASN A 84 -4.21 -8.88 -25.21
N SER A 85 -3.65 -8.84 -26.42
CA SER A 85 -2.97 -9.98 -27.06
C SER A 85 -1.66 -10.41 -26.40
N ASP A 86 -1.11 -9.60 -25.49
CA ASP A 86 0.13 -9.91 -24.76
C ASP A 86 -0.11 -10.79 -23.53
N VAL A 87 -1.39 -11.03 -23.16
CA VAL A 87 -1.80 -11.78 -21.98
C VAL A 87 -2.27 -13.18 -22.39
N SER A 88 -1.96 -14.22 -21.61
CA SER A 88 -2.48 -15.57 -21.86
C SER A 88 -3.69 -15.90 -20.97
N GLY A 89 -4.88 -16.02 -21.56
CA GLY A 89 -6.10 -16.44 -20.90
C GLY A 89 -6.33 -17.95 -20.99
N ASN A 90 -6.75 -18.56 -19.88
CA ASN A 90 -7.18 -19.96 -19.80
C ASN A 90 -8.44 -20.08 -18.94
N PHE A 91 -9.15 -21.22 -19.02
CA PHE A 91 -10.31 -21.48 -18.18
C PHE A 91 -10.42 -22.94 -17.76
N VAL A 92 -11.18 -23.18 -16.69
CA VAL A 92 -11.53 -24.49 -16.14
C VAL A 92 -13.02 -24.50 -15.79
N GLU A 93 -13.75 -25.43 -16.41
CA GLU A 93 -15.20 -25.58 -16.25
C GLU A 93 -15.56 -26.50 -15.07
N GLU A 94 -14.99 -26.23 -13.91
CA GLU A 94 -15.25 -26.97 -12.68
C GLU A 94 -15.55 -26.02 -11.53
N SER A 95 -16.37 -26.47 -10.58
CA SER A 95 -16.60 -25.70 -9.36
C SER A 95 -15.33 -25.73 -8.48
N PRO A 96 -15.05 -24.65 -7.73
CA PRO A 96 -13.92 -24.61 -6.81
C PRO A 96 -13.93 -25.78 -5.81
N ASP A 97 -15.11 -26.19 -5.32
CA ASP A 97 -15.22 -27.34 -4.40
C ASP A 97 -14.77 -28.65 -5.02
N LYS A 98 -15.09 -28.91 -6.30
CA LYS A 98 -14.64 -30.12 -7.01
C LYS A 98 -13.13 -30.12 -7.23
N LEU A 99 -12.56 -28.97 -7.59
CA LEU A 99 -11.11 -28.83 -7.70
C LEU A 99 -10.43 -29.06 -6.35
N LEU A 100 -11.00 -28.53 -5.26
CA LEU A 100 -10.49 -28.78 -3.92
C LEU A 100 -10.64 -30.23 -3.47
N ASP A 101 -11.58 -31.00 -4.01
CA ASP A 101 -11.73 -32.44 -3.75
C ASP A 101 -10.71 -33.27 -4.54
N ASN A 102 -10.49 -32.91 -5.81
CA ASN A 102 -9.71 -33.70 -6.76
C ASN A 102 -8.22 -33.34 -6.79
N ASP A 103 -7.89 -32.05 -6.77
CA ASP A 103 -6.54 -31.50 -6.88
C ASP A 103 -6.42 -30.17 -6.10
N PRO A 104 -6.22 -30.23 -4.76
CA PRO A 104 -6.02 -29.02 -3.95
C PRO A 104 -4.79 -28.21 -4.38
N GLU A 105 -3.76 -28.87 -4.92
CA GLU A 105 -2.50 -28.24 -5.32
C GLU A 105 -2.63 -27.42 -6.60
N PHE A 106 -3.74 -27.59 -7.33
CA PHE A 106 -4.11 -26.78 -8.50
C PHE A 106 -3.86 -25.28 -8.27
N PHE A 107 -4.15 -24.78 -7.06
CA PHE A 107 -4.06 -23.36 -6.74
C PHE A 107 -2.65 -22.88 -6.34
N HIS A 108 -1.69 -23.80 -6.10
CA HIS A 108 -0.33 -23.44 -5.68
C HIS A 108 0.49 -22.73 -6.76
N ARG A 109 0.09 -22.88 -8.03
CA ARG A 109 0.81 -22.31 -9.19
C ARG A 109 0.55 -20.84 -9.46
N PHE A 110 -0.44 -20.24 -8.79
CA PHE A 110 -0.84 -18.86 -9.08
C PHE A 110 -0.09 -17.89 -8.18
N SER A 111 0.24 -16.72 -8.73
CA SER A 111 0.82 -15.60 -7.97
C SER A 111 -0.17 -15.03 -6.97
N ILE A 112 -1.46 -15.05 -7.31
CA ILE A 112 -2.58 -14.68 -6.44
C ILE A 112 -3.85 -15.38 -6.92
N VAL A 113 -4.68 -15.80 -5.97
CA VAL A 113 -6.04 -16.31 -6.23
C VAL A 113 -7.05 -15.24 -5.83
N ILE A 114 -8.03 -14.98 -6.69
CA ILE A 114 -9.11 -14.01 -6.46
C ILE A 114 -10.44 -14.76 -6.46
N GLY A 115 -11.09 -14.82 -5.30
CA GLY A 115 -12.37 -15.50 -5.12
C GLY A 115 -13.54 -14.52 -5.15
N VAL A 116 -14.48 -14.67 -6.07
CA VAL A 116 -15.60 -13.74 -6.24
C VAL A 116 -16.94 -14.43 -5.97
N GLN A 117 -17.83 -13.78 -5.21
CA GLN A 117 -19.17 -14.33 -4.86
C GLN A 117 -19.12 -15.76 -4.26
N LEU A 118 -18.07 -16.08 -3.48
CA LEU A 118 -17.92 -17.41 -2.89
C LEU A 118 -18.79 -17.60 -1.63
N PRO A 119 -19.44 -18.75 -1.47
CA PRO A 119 -20.05 -19.14 -0.19
C PRO A 119 -19.01 -19.27 0.93
N GLU A 120 -19.45 -19.06 2.17
CA GLU A 120 -18.59 -19.16 3.38
C GLU A 120 -17.82 -20.47 3.47
N SER A 121 -18.50 -21.61 3.27
CA SER A 121 -17.87 -22.93 3.31
C SER A 121 -16.72 -23.06 2.32
N THR A 122 -16.89 -22.54 1.10
CA THR A 122 -15.94 -22.69 0.00
C THR A 122 -14.71 -21.81 0.20
N PHE A 123 -14.89 -20.52 0.54
CA PHE A 123 -13.73 -19.65 0.72
C PHE A 123 -12.95 -19.96 2.00
N LEU A 124 -13.59 -20.47 3.06
CA LEU A 124 -12.88 -20.90 4.28
C LEU A 124 -12.01 -22.12 3.98
N ARG A 125 -12.56 -23.11 3.27
CA ARG A 125 -11.83 -24.31 2.84
C ARG A 125 -10.67 -23.95 1.92
N LEU A 126 -10.92 -23.14 0.89
CA LEU A 126 -9.89 -22.65 -0.03
C LEU A 126 -8.82 -21.85 0.73
N GLY A 127 -9.23 -20.97 1.65
CA GLY A 127 -8.34 -20.16 2.46
C GLY A 127 -7.37 -20.98 3.31
N THR A 128 -7.81 -22.13 3.86
CA THR A 128 -6.90 -23.05 4.58
C THR A 128 -5.83 -23.65 3.67
N VAL A 129 -6.20 -24.05 2.45
CA VAL A 129 -5.26 -24.60 1.46
C VAL A 129 -4.25 -23.53 1.03
N LEU A 130 -4.72 -22.36 0.63
CA LEU A 130 -3.87 -21.26 0.17
C LEU A 130 -2.96 -20.73 1.28
N TRP A 131 -3.45 -20.65 2.51
CA TRP A 131 -2.66 -20.28 3.67
C TRP A 131 -1.51 -21.27 3.89
N SER A 132 -1.78 -22.58 3.85
CA SER A 132 -0.73 -23.59 4.05
C SER A 132 0.35 -23.55 2.96
N ALA A 133 0.00 -23.10 1.76
CA ALA A 133 0.89 -22.96 0.62
C ALA A 133 1.52 -21.55 0.48
N SER A 134 1.21 -20.62 1.40
CA SER A 134 1.63 -19.21 1.35
C SER A 134 1.24 -18.50 0.02
N VAL A 135 0.12 -18.90 -0.57
CA VAL A 135 -0.43 -18.26 -1.77
C VAL A 135 -1.36 -17.12 -1.35
N PRO A 136 -1.16 -15.88 -1.86
CA PRO A 136 -2.06 -14.76 -1.58
C PRO A 136 -3.49 -15.04 -2.06
N PHE A 137 -4.47 -14.69 -1.23
CA PHE A 137 -5.88 -14.86 -1.53
C PHE A 137 -6.67 -13.56 -1.33
N LEU A 138 -7.39 -13.12 -2.35
CA LEU A 138 -8.25 -11.94 -2.29
C LEU A 138 -9.71 -12.35 -2.49
N ILE A 139 -10.54 -12.20 -1.46
CA ILE A 139 -11.97 -12.49 -1.55
C ILE A 139 -12.70 -11.19 -1.87
N CYS A 140 -13.59 -11.22 -2.85
CA CYS A 140 -14.43 -10.10 -3.23
C CYS A 140 -15.90 -10.51 -3.22
N LYS A 141 -16.76 -9.69 -2.63
CA LYS A 141 -18.22 -9.84 -2.72
C LYS A 141 -18.88 -8.52 -3.08
N THR A 142 -19.88 -8.59 -3.95
CA THR A 142 -20.80 -7.50 -4.25
C THR A 142 -22.20 -7.96 -3.88
N TYR A 143 -22.84 -7.23 -2.98
CA TYR A 143 -24.17 -7.57 -2.48
C TYR A 143 -25.02 -6.29 -2.44
N GLY A 144 -25.88 -6.12 -3.44
CA GLY A 144 -26.64 -4.88 -3.63
C GLY A 144 -25.71 -3.69 -3.76
N LEU A 145 -25.86 -2.71 -2.88
CA LEU A 145 -25.03 -1.49 -2.88
C LEU A 145 -23.75 -1.61 -2.04
N ILE A 146 -23.39 -2.82 -1.61
CA ILE A 146 -22.23 -3.08 -0.75
C ILE A 146 -21.14 -3.81 -1.54
N GLY A 147 -19.91 -3.30 -1.44
CA GLY A 147 -18.69 -3.96 -1.88
C GLY A 147 -17.88 -4.44 -0.68
N TYR A 148 -17.38 -5.67 -0.73
CA TYR A 148 -16.57 -6.31 0.29
C TYR A 148 -15.30 -6.87 -0.34
N MET A 149 -14.16 -6.61 0.29
CA MET A 149 -12.86 -7.13 -0.09
C MET A 149 -12.12 -7.63 1.14
N ARG A 150 -11.47 -8.78 1.03
CA ARG A 150 -10.68 -9.38 2.12
C ARG A 150 -9.38 -9.94 1.58
N LEU A 151 -8.26 -9.35 2.02
CA LEU A 151 -6.92 -9.74 1.61
C LEU A 151 -6.28 -10.68 2.64
N VAL A 152 -6.01 -11.92 2.25
CA VAL A 152 -5.41 -12.95 3.09
C VAL A 152 -4.00 -13.24 2.59
N VAL A 153 -3.02 -12.75 3.35
CA VAL A 153 -1.60 -12.97 3.11
C VAL A 153 -0.87 -13.11 4.45
N GLN A 154 -0.03 -14.13 4.59
CA GLN A 154 0.73 -14.37 5.82
C GLN A 154 1.71 -13.22 6.10
N GLU A 155 2.54 -12.93 5.11
CA GLU A 155 3.54 -11.87 5.16
C GLU A 155 3.68 -11.28 3.75
N HIS A 156 3.46 -9.99 3.61
CA HIS A 156 3.73 -9.26 2.38
C HIS A 156 4.73 -8.13 2.66
N THR A 157 5.92 -8.29 2.11
CA THR A 157 7.02 -7.34 2.31
C THR A 157 7.09 -6.37 1.14
N VAL A 158 7.18 -5.07 1.45
CA VAL A 158 7.20 -3.97 0.49
C VAL A 158 8.42 -3.10 0.77
N ILE A 159 9.25 -2.93 -0.26
CA ILE A 159 10.40 -2.03 -0.22
C ILE A 159 10.01 -0.67 -0.80
N GLU A 160 9.32 -0.66 -1.94
CA GLU A 160 8.95 0.56 -2.66
C GLU A 160 7.53 0.96 -2.29
N SER A 161 7.35 1.56 -1.10
CA SER A 161 6.02 1.90 -0.60
C SER A 161 5.38 3.14 -1.23
N HIS A 162 6.13 3.91 -2.03
CA HIS A 162 5.72 5.16 -2.68
C HIS A 162 4.90 6.12 -1.78
N PRO A 163 5.51 6.69 -0.73
CA PRO A 163 4.78 7.63 0.14
C PRO A 163 4.43 8.93 -0.60
N ASP A 164 3.19 9.40 -0.49
CA ASP A 164 2.71 10.63 -1.14
C ASP A 164 3.47 11.87 -0.69
N ASN A 165 3.72 11.99 0.61
CA ASN A 165 4.47 13.09 1.20
C ASN A 165 5.44 12.52 2.25
N ALA A 166 6.73 12.66 1.98
CA ALA A 166 7.78 12.28 2.91
C ALA A 166 8.59 13.53 3.32
N LEU A 167 9.00 13.58 4.58
CA LEU A 167 10.00 14.56 4.99
C LEU A 167 11.31 14.30 4.23
N GLU A 168 11.97 15.38 3.84
CA GLU A 168 13.26 15.33 3.16
C GLU A 168 14.37 14.94 4.13
N ASP A 169 15.33 14.15 3.64
CA ASP A 169 16.47 13.67 4.42
C ASP A 169 17.66 14.64 4.30
N LEU A 170 17.45 15.88 4.80
CA LEU A 170 18.40 16.98 4.63
C LEU A 170 19.60 16.92 5.57
N ARG A 171 19.56 16.11 6.64
CA ARG A 171 20.67 15.93 7.60
C ARG A 171 21.23 17.25 8.19
N LEU A 172 20.45 18.33 8.25
CA LEU A 172 20.93 19.61 8.77
C LEU A 172 21.17 19.57 10.29
N ASP A 173 20.44 18.71 11.00
CA ASP A 173 20.62 18.45 12.43
C ASP A 173 21.83 17.54 12.72
N GLN A 174 22.15 16.63 11.80
CA GLN A 174 23.27 15.70 11.89
C GLN A 174 24.10 15.67 10.59
N PRO A 175 24.81 16.76 10.25
CA PRO A 175 25.47 16.85 8.95
C PRO A 175 26.69 15.94 8.87
N PHE A 176 26.78 15.17 7.79
CA PHE A 176 27.93 14.34 7.46
C PHE A 176 29.13 15.19 7.01
N ALA A 177 30.33 14.60 7.00
CA ALA A 177 31.58 15.34 6.82
C ALA A 177 31.60 16.15 5.51
N GLU A 178 31.23 15.53 4.40
CA GLU A 178 31.20 16.16 3.08
C GLU A 178 30.19 17.30 3.00
N LEU A 179 29.05 17.19 3.69
CA LEU A 179 28.06 18.28 3.78
C LEU A 179 28.60 19.45 4.61
N LYS A 180 29.25 19.19 5.75
CA LYS A 180 29.89 20.23 6.56
C LYS A 180 30.95 20.99 5.76
N ASP A 181 31.79 20.27 5.02
CA ASP A 181 32.84 20.88 4.22
C ASP A 181 32.25 21.69 3.05
N HIS A 182 31.19 21.18 2.43
CA HIS A 182 30.47 21.92 1.40
C HIS A 182 29.84 23.20 1.95
N VAL A 183 29.17 23.16 3.11
CA VAL A 183 28.61 24.36 3.76
C VAL A 183 29.72 25.36 4.07
N LYS A 184 30.84 24.92 4.66
CA LYS A 184 31.99 25.81 4.97
C LYS A 184 32.54 26.54 3.76
N SER A 185 32.48 25.94 2.57
CA SER A 185 32.97 26.56 1.33
C SER A 185 32.21 27.83 0.89
N TYR A 186 31.00 28.05 1.41
CA TYR A 186 30.23 29.27 1.14
C TYR A 186 30.58 30.38 2.13
N ASP A 187 30.73 31.60 1.63
CA ASP A 187 30.90 32.80 2.42
C ASP A 187 29.80 33.81 2.05
N LEU A 188 28.68 33.76 2.78
CA LEU A 188 27.50 34.59 2.50
C LEU A 188 27.79 36.09 2.66
N ASP A 189 28.75 36.43 3.52
CA ASP A 189 29.04 37.81 3.90
C ASP A 189 29.84 38.52 2.78
N ASN A 190 30.72 37.81 2.07
CA ASN A 190 31.59 38.36 1.02
C ASN A 190 31.16 38.05 -0.43
N MET A 191 30.08 37.31 -0.65
CA MET A 191 29.57 37.01 -2.00
C MET A 191 29.08 38.26 -2.75
N ASP A 192 29.06 38.24 -4.08
CA ASP A 192 28.37 39.28 -4.85
C ASP A 192 26.84 39.15 -4.74
N LYS A 193 26.10 40.20 -5.11
CA LYS A 193 24.64 40.23 -4.97
C LYS A 193 23.96 39.10 -5.72
N LYS A 194 24.45 38.76 -6.93
CA LYS A 194 23.84 37.71 -7.76
C LYS A 194 24.14 36.33 -7.19
N ASP A 195 25.34 36.10 -6.65
CA ASP A 195 25.64 34.82 -6.02
C ASP A 195 24.88 34.62 -4.72
N HIS A 196 24.67 35.68 -3.95
CA HIS A 196 23.90 35.67 -2.72
C HIS A 196 22.43 35.28 -2.98
N SER A 197 21.77 35.93 -3.95
CA SER A 197 20.36 35.67 -4.30
C SER A 197 20.12 34.33 -5.01
N HIS A 198 21.18 33.67 -5.50
CA HIS A 198 21.10 32.35 -6.15
C HIS A 198 21.79 31.25 -5.33
N THR A 199 21.92 31.45 -4.02
CA THR A 199 22.44 30.41 -3.11
C THR A 199 21.31 29.48 -2.69
N PRO A 200 21.49 28.14 -2.77
CA PRO A 200 20.50 27.16 -2.32
C PRO A 200 20.02 27.42 -0.89
N TRP A 201 18.71 27.38 -0.65
CA TRP A 201 18.14 27.69 0.67
C TRP A 201 18.65 26.74 1.77
N ILE A 202 18.97 25.49 1.43
CA ILE A 202 19.57 24.51 2.35
C ILE A 202 20.89 25.05 2.92
N ILE A 203 21.71 25.70 2.09
CA ILE A 203 22.99 26.29 2.51
C ILE A 203 22.75 27.50 3.41
N ILE A 204 21.74 28.32 3.09
CA ILE A 204 21.33 29.46 3.93
C ILE A 204 20.95 28.94 5.31
N VAL A 205 20.01 28.01 5.41
CA VAL A 205 19.58 27.43 6.68
C VAL A 205 20.77 26.82 7.43
N ALA A 206 21.65 26.06 6.76
CA ALA A 206 22.82 25.47 7.39
C ALA A 206 23.78 26.53 7.98
N LYS A 207 24.06 27.61 7.26
CA LYS A 207 24.94 28.70 7.72
C LYS A 207 24.37 29.46 8.90
N TYR A 208 23.10 29.83 8.83
CA TYR A 208 22.43 30.50 9.95
C TYR A 208 22.30 29.56 11.15
N LEU A 209 22.11 28.26 10.92
CA LEU A 209 22.10 27.26 11.99
C LEU A 209 23.46 27.14 12.68
N GLU A 210 24.58 27.13 11.94
CA GLU A 210 25.93 27.18 12.52
C GLU A 210 26.13 28.42 13.40
N LYS A 211 25.72 29.60 12.91
CA LYS A 211 25.77 30.86 13.68
C LYS A 211 24.89 30.77 14.94
N TRP A 212 23.64 30.33 14.81
CA TRP A 212 22.71 30.17 15.94
C TRP A 212 23.24 29.21 17.01
N LEU A 213 23.78 28.07 16.61
CA LEU A 213 24.35 27.06 17.51
C LEU A 213 25.53 27.63 18.31
N SER A 214 26.33 28.51 17.73
CA SER A 214 27.45 29.17 18.43
C SER A 214 26.97 30.14 19.52
N GLU A 215 25.83 30.80 19.32
CA GLU A 215 25.24 31.76 20.26
C GLU A 215 24.38 31.07 21.35
N HIS A 216 23.83 29.89 21.05
CA HIS A 216 22.83 29.21 21.89
C HIS A 216 23.33 27.86 22.45
N ASN A 217 24.59 27.80 22.91
CA ASN A 217 25.17 26.63 23.57
C ASN A 217 24.99 25.31 22.79
N CYS A 218 25.12 25.36 21.46
CA CYS A 218 24.95 24.23 20.54
C CYS A 218 23.54 23.60 20.59
N GLN A 219 22.50 24.36 20.94
CA GLN A 219 21.11 23.89 20.89
C GLN A 219 20.39 24.42 19.63
N PRO A 220 19.82 23.55 18.79
CA PRO A 220 19.02 23.98 17.64
C PRO A 220 17.65 24.51 18.08
N PRO A 221 16.97 25.33 17.26
CA PRO A 221 15.61 25.78 17.53
C PRO A 221 14.61 24.61 17.62
N LYS A 222 13.95 24.45 18.76
CA LYS A 222 13.00 23.34 19.01
C LYS A 222 11.55 23.79 19.00
N ASN A 223 11.23 24.80 19.81
CA ASN A 223 9.86 25.27 19.98
C ASN A 223 9.48 26.34 18.94
N TYR A 224 8.19 26.63 18.83
CA TYR A 224 7.67 27.61 17.87
C TYR A 224 8.32 28.98 18.02
N LYS A 225 8.56 29.43 19.27
CA LYS A 225 9.15 30.75 19.57
C LYS A 225 10.60 30.84 19.08
N GLU A 226 11.39 29.80 19.33
CA GLU A 226 12.78 29.70 18.85
C GLU A 226 12.83 29.60 17.33
N LYS A 227 11.94 28.82 16.71
CA LYS A 227 11.87 28.72 15.25
C LYS A 227 11.49 30.06 14.62
N GLU A 228 10.59 30.82 15.24
CA GLU A 228 10.25 32.17 14.77
C GLU A 228 11.41 33.15 14.92
N ALA A 229 12.13 33.10 16.05
CA ALA A 229 13.35 33.88 16.24
C ALA A 229 14.42 33.52 15.20
N PHE A 230 14.56 32.23 14.87
CA PHE A 230 15.48 31.76 13.83
C PHE A 230 15.07 32.22 12.42
N ARG A 231 13.77 32.24 12.10
CA ARG A 231 13.27 32.83 10.85
C ARG A 231 13.60 34.30 10.75
N GLN A 232 13.42 35.03 11.84
CA GLN A 232 13.78 36.45 11.90
C GLN A 232 15.29 36.65 11.73
N PHE A 233 16.10 35.78 12.32
CA PHE A 233 17.55 35.79 12.16
C PHE A 233 17.99 35.56 10.71
N ILE A 234 17.35 34.63 9.98
CA ILE A 234 17.59 34.45 8.54
C ILE A 234 17.15 35.70 7.76
N ARG A 235 16.00 36.31 8.11
CA ARG A 235 15.47 37.50 7.43
C ARG A 235 16.39 38.71 7.56
N GLU A 236 17.08 38.85 8.67
CA GLU A 236 18.09 39.90 8.88
C GLU A 236 19.31 39.76 7.96
N GLY A 237 19.51 38.56 7.40
CA GLY A 237 20.51 38.24 6.41
C GLY A 237 20.26 38.77 5.00
N ILE A 238 19.03 39.19 4.71
CA ILE A 238 18.65 39.70 3.38
C ILE A 238 19.36 41.02 3.13
N ARG A 239 20.00 41.14 1.95
CA ARG A 239 20.76 42.35 1.60
C ARG A 239 19.82 43.54 1.44
N LYS A 240 20.31 44.74 1.78
CA LYS A 240 19.55 45.99 1.64
C LYS A 240 20.06 46.78 0.45
N ASN A 241 19.16 47.45 -0.24
CA ASN A 241 19.49 48.35 -1.33
C ASN A 241 20.08 49.68 -0.81
N GLU A 242 20.48 50.57 -1.73
CA GLU A 242 21.04 51.90 -1.41
C GLU A 242 20.11 52.77 -0.54
N ASN A 243 18.80 52.49 -0.55
CA ASN A 243 17.79 53.18 0.24
C ASN A 243 17.50 52.50 1.60
N GLY A 244 18.25 51.46 1.97
CA GLY A 244 18.10 50.72 3.22
C GLY A 244 16.91 49.76 3.27
N VAL A 245 16.24 49.53 2.14
CA VAL A 245 15.11 48.59 2.01
C VAL A 245 15.65 47.20 1.68
N PRO A 246 15.17 46.12 2.34
CA PRO A 246 15.53 44.75 1.98
C PRO A 246 15.26 44.46 0.50
N GLU A 247 16.21 43.84 -0.15
CA GLU A 247 16.07 43.34 -1.51
C GLU A 247 15.14 42.13 -1.54
N ASP A 248 14.53 41.89 -2.70
CA ASP A 248 13.65 40.74 -2.88
C ASP A 248 14.50 39.50 -3.23
N GLU A 249 14.81 38.69 -2.21
CA GLU A 249 15.62 37.48 -2.33
C GLU A 249 14.76 36.24 -2.08
N GLU A 250 14.21 35.69 -3.18
CA GLU A 250 13.28 34.55 -3.12
C GLU A 250 13.87 33.31 -2.43
N ASN A 251 15.18 33.07 -2.56
CA ASN A 251 15.88 31.98 -1.90
C ASN A 251 15.91 32.10 -0.36
N PHE A 252 15.98 33.33 0.18
CA PHE A 252 15.87 33.58 1.62
C PHE A 252 14.44 33.40 2.11
N GLU A 253 13.45 33.83 1.33
CA GLU A 253 12.03 33.57 1.65
C GLU A 253 11.71 32.06 1.61
N GLU A 254 12.29 31.31 0.67
CA GLU A 254 12.21 29.85 0.62
C GLU A 254 12.87 29.20 1.85
N ALA A 255 14.03 29.71 2.28
CA ALA A 255 14.71 29.27 3.51
C ALA A 255 13.82 29.46 4.75
N ILE A 256 13.22 30.64 4.90
CA ILE A 256 12.34 31.01 6.02
C ILE A 256 11.11 30.09 6.09
N LYS A 257 10.47 29.82 4.93
CA LYS A 257 9.31 28.91 4.84
C LYS A 257 9.71 27.47 5.21
N SER A 258 10.90 27.04 4.78
CA SER A 258 11.38 25.67 4.96
C SER A 258 11.95 25.37 6.36
N VAL A 259 12.17 26.37 7.23
CA VAL A 259 12.68 26.17 8.61
C VAL A 259 11.92 25.09 9.38
N ASN A 260 10.60 25.03 9.23
CA ASN A 260 9.77 24.09 9.98
C ASN A 260 10.09 22.63 9.66
N THR A 261 10.26 22.31 8.38
CA THR A 261 10.51 20.96 7.88
C THR A 261 12.01 20.64 7.95
N ALA A 262 12.87 21.60 7.61
CA ALA A 262 14.31 21.43 7.51
C ALA A 262 15.02 21.15 8.85
N LEU A 263 14.50 21.70 9.95
CA LEU A 263 15.03 21.48 11.29
C LEU A 263 14.39 20.29 12.02
N THR A 264 13.68 19.42 11.28
CA THR A 264 13.13 18.20 11.88
C THR A 264 14.27 17.23 12.19
N PRO A 265 14.34 16.67 13.41
CA PRO A 265 15.41 15.73 13.75
C PRO A 265 15.41 14.49 12.86
N THR A 266 16.59 14.11 12.38
CA THR A 266 16.84 12.86 11.69
C THR A 266 16.58 11.71 12.66
N LYS A 267 15.56 10.90 12.38
CA LYS A 267 15.15 9.77 13.24
C LYS A 267 14.70 8.58 12.43
N ILE A 268 14.93 7.39 12.98
CA ILE A 268 14.38 6.15 12.43
C ILE A 268 12.86 6.13 12.70
N PRO A 269 12.00 5.95 11.68
CA PRO A 269 10.56 5.81 11.86
C PRO A 269 10.21 4.64 12.79
N SER A 270 9.12 4.75 13.56
CA SER A 270 8.69 3.70 14.50
C SER A 270 8.51 2.35 13.79
N VAL A 271 7.83 2.35 12.65
CA VAL A 271 7.61 1.14 11.83
C VAL A 271 8.92 0.42 11.49
N VAL A 272 9.98 1.16 11.14
CA VAL A 272 11.29 0.56 10.82
C VAL A 272 11.99 0.04 12.08
N LYS A 273 11.82 0.72 13.23
CA LYS A 273 12.33 0.21 14.51
C LYS A 273 11.64 -1.09 14.92
N ASP A 274 10.33 -1.18 14.73
CA ASP A 274 9.56 -2.39 15.03
C ASP A 274 10.02 -3.55 14.14
N LEU A 275 10.28 -3.28 12.85
CA LEU A 275 10.87 -4.24 11.92
C LEU A 275 12.29 -4.67 12.34
N PHE A 276 13.16 -3.76 12.80
CA PHE A 276 14.48 -4.13 13.32
C PHE A 276 14.41 -5.00 14.57
N ASN A 277 13.33 -4.90 15.35
CA ASN A 277 13.15 -5.67 16.57
C ASN A 277 12.41 -7.00 16.34
N SER A 278 11.96 -7.28 15.12
CA SER A 278 11.26 -8.53 14.80
C SER A 278 12.19 -9.75 14.94
N GLU A 279 11.61 -10.91 15.22
CA GLU A 279 12.37 -12.16 15.29
C GLU A 279 12.96 -12.53 13.92
N GLN A 280 12.22 -12.26 12.84
CA GLN A 280 12.67 -12.51 11.46
C GLN A 280 13.91 -11.70 11.07
N CYS A 281 14.07 -10.49 11.61
CA CYS A 281 15.26 -9.68 11.40
C CYS A 281 16.45 -10.19 12.23
N ASN A 282 16.21 -10.56 13.49
CA ASN A 282 17.27 -10.95 14.43
C ASN A 282 17.80 -12.37 14.20
N ASN A 283 16.94 -13.31 13.82
CA ASN A 283 17.26 -14.73 13.67
C ASN A 283 17.38 -15.10 12.20
N VAL A 284 18.48 -14.70 11.57
CA VAL A 284 18.75 -15.01 10.16
C VAL A 284 19.11 -16.49 10.00
N THR A 285 18.43 -17.16 9.08
CA THR A 285 18.66 -18.56 8.68
C THR A 285 18.84 -18.66 7.17
N SER A 286 19.18 -19.85 6.66
CA SER A 286 19.26 -20.10 5.21
C SER A 286 17.92 -20.02 4.48
N GLN A 287 16.80 -20.02 5.21
CA GLN A 287 15.45 -19.90 4.65
C GLN A 287 14.91 -18.46 4.71
N THR A 288 15.66 -17.52 5.29
CA THR A 288 15.21 -16.14 5.48
C THR A 288 15.04 -15.43 4.12
N PRO A 289 13.85 -14.86 3.85
CA PRO A 289 13.61 -14.11 2.62
C PRO A 289 14.58 -12.94 2.42
N SER A 290 14.83 -12.59 1.15
CA SER A 290 15.74 -11.49 0.77
C SER A 290 15.42 -10.18 1.50
N PHE A 291 14.14 -9.85 1.66
CA PHE A 291 13.71 -8.65 2.40
C PHE A 291 14.33 -8.56 3.79
N TRP A 292 14.21 -9.62 4.59
CA TRP A 292 14.69 -9.66 5.97
C TRP A 292 16.22 -9.65 6.05
N LEU A 293 16.90 -10.29 5.09
CA LEU A 293 18.36 -10.22 4.98
C LEU A 293 18.84 -8.78 4.71
N MET A 294 18.14 -8.09 3.82
CA MET A 294 18.47 -6.71 3.49
C MET A 294 18.12 -5.75 4.64
N LEU A 295 17.01 -5.98 5.35
CA LEU A 295 16.66 -5.23 6.54
C LEU A 295 17.73 -5.40 7.64
N GLN A 296 18.21 -6.62 7.85
CA GLN A 296 19.29 -6.89 8.80
C GLN A 296 20.59 -6.18 8.40
N ALA A 297 20.93 -6.15 7.11
CA ALA A 297 22.09 -5.38 6.62
C ALA A 297 21.95 -3.87 6.88
N VAL A 298 20.74 -3.31 6.73
CA VAL A 298 20.47 -1.91 7.09
C VAL A 298 20.58 -1.72 8.60
N LYS A 299 20.12 -2.66 9.42
CA LYS A 299 20.27 -2.62 10.88
C LYS A 299 21.75 -2.60 11.29
N GLU A 300 22.58 -3.45 10.70
CA GLU A 300 24.03 -3.47 10.92
C GLU A 300 24.68 -2.13 10.52
N PHE A 301 24.29 -1.57 9.37
CA PHE A 301 24.75 -0.24 8.97
C PHE A 301 24.38 0.82 10.01
N VAL A 302 23.14 0.82 10.50
CA VAL A 302 22.67 1.80 11.50
C VAL A 302 23.51 1.73 12.78
N LEU A 303 23.88 0.53 13.23
CA LEU A 303 24.69 0.34 14.44
C LEU A 303 26.17 0.73 14.25
N ASN A 304 26.68 0.62 13.03
CA ASN A 304 28.07 0.88 12.69
C ASN A 304 28.21 2.25 11.98
N GLU A 305 28.34 2.27 10.65
CA GLU A 305 28.64 3.48 9.86
C GLU A 305 27.56 4.58 9.95
N GLY A 306 26.30 4.18 10.18
CA GLY A 306 25.14 5.05 10.26
C GLY A 306 25.05 5.85 11.56
N ASN A 307 25.80 5.50 12.61
CA ASN A 307 25.79 6.16 13.92
C ASN A 307 24.37 6.38 14.49
N GLY A 308 23.50 5.37 14.37
CA GLY A 308 22.11 5.42 14.83
C GLY A 308 21.12 6.02 13.82
N SER A 309 21.57 6.37 12.62
CA SER A 309 20.76 6.90 11.52
C SER A 309 20.73 5.96 10.31
N LEU A 310 19.63 6.01 9.55
CA LEU A 310 19.49 5.26 8.31
C LEU A 310 20.46 5.78 7.23
N PRO A 311 20.75 5.00 6.16
CA PRO A 311 21.48 5.46 4.99
C PRO A 311 20.90 6.77 4.43
N VAL A 312 21.76 7.66 3.92
CA VAL A 312 21.31 8.92 3.30
C VAL A 312 20.51 8.63 2.03
N ARG A 313 19.33 9.25 1.88
CA ARG A 313 18.45 9.06 0.72
C ARG A 313 19.10 9.45 -0.61
N GLY A 314 19.86 10.56 -0.59
CA GLY A 314 20.65 11.04 -1.74
C GLY A 314 19.92 11.99 -2.68
N THR A 315 18.67 12.34 -2.39
CA THR A 315 17.86 13.32 -3.12
C THR A 315 17.60 14.54 -2.27
N ILE A 316 17.42 15.69 -2.91
CA ILE A 316 17.03 16.96 -2.30
C ILE A 316 15.92 17.58 -3.16
N PRO A 317 15.01 18.38 -2.58
CA PRO A 317 13.95 19.05 -3.34
C PRO A 317 14.54 20.08 -4.32
N ASP A 318 13.72 20.48 -5.30
CA ASP A 318 14.05 21.63 -6.13
C ASP A 318 14.07 22.93 -5.30
N MET A 319 14.84 23.93 -5.74
CA MET A 319 14.97 25.20 -5.05
C MET A 319 15.54 26.31 -5.93
N ILE A 320 15.30 27.55 -5.53
CA ILE A 320 15.81 28.72 -6.22
C ILE A 320 17.32 28.84 -5.98
N ALA A 321 18.11 28.47 -6.99
CA ALA A 321 19.56 28.52 -6.95
C ALA A 321 20.18 28.57 -8.36
N ASP A 322 21.45 28.96 -8.42
CA ASP A 322 22.24 28.79 -9.64
C ASP A 322 22.39 27.30 -9.97
N SER A 323 22.29 26.95 -11.26
CA SER A 323 22.32 25.55 -11.70
C SER A 323 23.60 24.81 -11.27
N GLN A 324 24.76 25.49 -11.26
CA GLN A 324 26.01 24.85 -10.83
C GLN A 324 26.03 24.63 -9.32
N LYS A 325 25.53 25.59 -8.53
CA LYS A 325 25.45 25.46 -7.06
C LYS A 325 24.48 24.34 -6.67
N PHE A 326 23.32 24.27 -7.31
CA PHE A 326 22.34 23.22 -7.10
C PHE A 326 22.91 21.83 -7.44
N ILE A 327 23.51 21.67 -8.63
CA ILE A 327 24.10 20.39 -9.05
C ILE A 327 25.24 19.96 -8.11
N LYS A 328 26.09 20.90 -7.67
CA LYS A 328 27.15 20.60 -6.69
C LYS A 328 26.57 20.10 -5.37
N LEU A 329 25.56 20.77 -4.83
CA LEU A 329 24.89 20.34 -3.60
C LEU A 329 24.22 18.97 -3.77
N GLN A 330 23.48 18.76 -4.87
CA GLN A 330 22.85 17.49 -5.18
C GLN A 330 23.87 16.34 -5.26
N ASN A 331 25.03 16.58 -5.88
CA ASN A 331 26.09 15.59 -5.98
C ASN A 331 26.71 15.21 -4.63
N VAL A 332 26.73 16.11 -3.63
CA VAL A 332 27.18 15.80 -2.27
C VAL A 332 26.28 14.73 -1.65
N TYR A 333 24.96 14.92 -1.69
CA TYR A 333 23.99 13.94 -1.19
C TYR A 333 24.03 12.64 -2.00
N ARG A 334 24.10 12.73 -3.33
CA ARG A 334 24.15 11.56 -4.21
C ARG A 334 25.39 10.70 -3.96
N THR A 335 26.55 11.33 -3.78
CA THR A 335 27.81 10.63 -3.49
C THR A 335 27.75 9.96 -2.13
N LYS A 336 27.25 10.67 -1.11
CA LYS A 336 27.09 10.10 0.22
C LYS A 336 26.13 8.90 0.22
N ALA A 337 24.99 9.00 -0.47
CA ALA A 337 24.06 7.89 -0.63
C ALA A 337 24.68 6.68 -1.33
N MET A 338 25.56 6.89 -2.33
CA MET A 338 26.30 5.79 -2.97
C MET A 338 27.29 5.12 -2.01
N GLN A 339 27.98 5.89 -1.18
CA GLN A 339 28.90 5.36 -0.17
C GLN A 339 28.15 4.54 0.89
N ASP A 340 27.06 5.09 1.44
CA ASP A 340 26.22 4.39 2.41
C ASP A 340 25.62 3.13 1.79
N ALA A 341 25.20 3.21 0.53
CA ALA A 341 24.69 2.06 -0.18
C ALA A 341 25.73 0.95 -0.38
N ALA A 342 26.99 1.32 -0.66
CA ALA A 342 28.09 0.37 -0.75
C ALA A 342 28.40 -0.27 0.62
N ALA A 343 28.28 0.49 1.73
CA ALA A 343 28.45 -0.06 3.07
C ALA A 343 27.36 -1.08 3.41
N VAL A 344 26.09 -0.74 3.19
CA VAL A 344 24.96 -1.69 3.34
C VAL A 344 25.17 -2.92 2.44
N SER A 345 25.61 -2.72 1.20
CA SER A 345 25.84 -3.83 0.25
C SER A 345 26.93 -4.78 0.74
N LYS A 346 27.95 -4.32 1.47
CA LYS A 346 28.95 -5.21 2.07
C LYS A 346 28.36 -6.09 3.19
N TYR A 347 27.45 -5.54 3.99
CA TYR A 347 26.72 -6.34 4.99
C TYR A 347 25.80 -7.35 4.32
N VAL A 348 25.08 -6.93 3.27
CA VAL A 348 24.30 -7.82 2.42
C VAL A 348 25.22 -8.90 1.88
N GLU A 349 26.30 -8.61 1.17
CA GLU A 349 27.24 -9.60 0.61
C GLU A 349 27.80 -10.58 1.66
N ARG A 350 28.13 -10.09 2.86
CA ARG A 350 28.55 -10.94 3.99
C ARG A 350 27.42 -11.87 4.44
N LEU A 351 26.18 -11.38 4.46
CA LEU A 351 25.00 -12.16 4.82
C LEU A 351 24.55 -13.07 3.66
N LEU A 352 24.83 -12.71 2.41
CA LEU A 352 24.13 -13.26 1.26
C LEU A 352 24.95 -14.14 0.34
N GLN A 353 26.15 -13.80 -0.11
CA GLN A 353 26.67 -14.49 -1.30
C GLN A 353 25.64 -14.57 -2.48
N SER A 354 24.59 -13.71 -2.51
CA SER A 354 23.66 -13.46 -3.64
C SER A 354 22.65 -12.33 -3.36
N VAL A 355 22.62 -11.31 -4.24
CA VAL A 355 21.52 -10.31 -4.48
C VAL A 355 21.54 -9.01 -3.65
N GLY A 356 21.23 -7.87 -4.31
CA GLY A 356 21.33 -6.51 -3.76
C GLY A 356 20.27 -5.49 -4.22
N LYS A 357 20.49 -4.24 -3.74
CA LYS A 357 19.73 -2.95 -3.81
C LYS A 357 18.56 -2.75 -2.82
N VAL A 358 18.81 -2.02 -1.72
CA VAL A 358 17.78 -1.53 -0.74
C VAL A 358 17.98 -0.07 -0.29
N CYS A 359 19.14 0.52 -0.55
CA CYS A 359 19.60 1.69 0.21
C CYS A 359 18.80 2.98 -0.03
N LYS A 360 18.06 3.10 -1.15
CA LYS A 360 17.23 4.27 -1.43
C LYS A 360 15.91 4.30 -0.63
N ASN A 361 15.38 3.12 -0.29
CA ASN A 361 14.03 2.98 0.27
C ASN A 361 14.04 2.48 1.73
N SER A 362 15.20 2.50 2.41
CA SER A 362 15.34 1.99 3.79
C SER A 362 14.41 2.65 4.81
N SER A 363 14.04 3.92 4.59
CA SER A 363 13.11 4.66 5.46
C SER A 363 11.64 4.35 5.20
N PHE A 364 11.33 3.64 4.11
CA PHE A 364 9.98 3.40 3.60
C PHE A 364 9.59 1.91 3.60
N LEU A 365 10.41 1.06 4.22
CA LEU A 365 10.11 -0.36 4.35
C LEU A 365 8.79 -0.57 5.10
N ARG A 366 7.98 -1.49 4.58
CA ARG A 366 6.68 -1.88 5.12
C ARG A 366 6.53 -3.39 5.04
N VAL A 367 5.88 -3.96 6.05
CA VAL A 367 5.45 -5.35 6.05
C VAL A 367 4.00 -5.37 6.46
N VAL A 368 3.16 -6.04 5.67
CA VAL A 368 1.75 -6.26 5.95
C VAL A 368 1.58 -7.72 6.35
N HIS A 369 1.00 -7.93 7.53
CA HIS A 369 0.57 -9.25 7.99
C HIS A 369 -0.95 -9.23 8.05
N CYS A 370 -1.60 -10.21 7.41
CA CYS A 370 -3.03 -10.41 7.56
C CYS A 370 -3.28 -11.64 8.43
N ARG A 371 -4.37 -11.58 9.19
CA ARG A 371 -4.84 -12.73 9.95
C ARG A 371 -5.42 -13.78 9.01
N SER A 372 -5.33 -15.04 9.41
CA SER A 372 -5.96 -16.13 8.67
C SER A 372 -7.49 -16.01 8.75
N LEU A 373 -8.20 -16.54 7.78
CA LEU A 373 -9.66 -16.60 7.83
C LEU A 373 -10.16 -17.48 8.97
N ALA A 374 -9.39 -18.51 9.35
CA ALA A 374 -9.72 -19.37 10.49
C ALA A 374 -9.76 -18.55 11.80
N ASP A 375 -8.82 -17.62 11.98
CA ASP A 375 -8.77 -16.79 13.18
C ASP A 375 -9.91 -15.77 13.24
N GLU A 376 -10.36 -15.26 12.09
CA GLU A 376 -11.47 -14.30 11.99
C GLU A 376 -12.84 -14.97 12.20
N TYR A 377 -13.01 -16.22 11.76
CA TYR A 377 -14.28 -16.95 11.85
C TYR A 377 -14.39 -17.80 13.13
N SER A 378 -13.29 -18.03 13.84
CA SER A 378 -13.30 -18.71 15.14
C SER A 378 -13.84 -17.81 16.25
N VAL A 379 -14.72 -18.36 17.08
CA VAL A 379 -15.32 -17.68 18.23
C VAL A 379 -14.26 -17.24 19.25
N ASP A 380 -13.16 -17.99 19.37
CA ASP A 380 -12.13 -17.74 20.39
C ASP A 380 -11.16 -16.61 20.00
N THR A 381 -10.96 -16.40 18.69
CA THR A 381 -9.93 -15.51 18.17
C THR A 381 -10.48 -14.28 17.46
N VAL A 382 -11.78 -14.21 17.17
CA VAL A 382 -12.39 -13.04 16.48
C VAL A 382 -12.00 -11.71 17.17
N ASN A 383 -11.73 -10.66 16.39
CA ASN A 383 -11.36 -9.35 16.95
C ASN A 383 -12.59 -8.61 17.48
N ARG A 384 -13.05 -8.99 18.67
CA ARG A 384 -14.25 -8.41 19.31
C ARG A 384 -14.09 -6.94 19.65
N ASP A 385 -12.88 -6.53 20.02
CA ASP A 385 -12.59 -5.16 20.45
C ASP A 385 -12.75 -4.19 19.28
N GLU A 386 -12.19 -4.52 18.11
CA GLU A 386 -12.33 -3.71 16.88
C GLU A 386 -13.79 -3.60 16.44
N ILE A 387 -14.51 -4.74 16.39
CA ILE A 387 -15.92 -4.78 15.96
C ILE A 387 -16.79 -3.96 16.92
N THR A 388 -16.63 -4.14 18.23
CA THR A 388 -17.43 -3.43 19.23
C THR A 388 -17.13 -1.93 19.21
N SER A 389 -15.85 -1.54 19.13
CA SER A 389 -15.45 -0.14 19.08
C SER A 389 -15.97 0.56 17.82
N CYS A 390 -15.95 -0.11 16.66
CA CYS A 390 -16.49 0.47 15.42
C CYS A 390 -18.02 0.62 15.47
N MET A 391 -18.71 -0.32 16.13
CA MET A 391 -20.17 -0.32 16.29
C MET A 391 -20.69 0.67 17.35
N ASP A 392 -19.81 1.39 18.08
CA ASP A 392 -20.21 2.57 18.87
C ASP A 392 -20.89 3.63 17.98
N ASN A 393 -20.53 3.67 16.70
CA ASN A 393 -21.31 4.35 15.66
C ASN A 393 -22.24 3.33 14.98
N PRO A 394 -23.57 3.41 15.17
CA PRO A 394 -24.53 2.48 14.55
C PRO A 394 -24.54 2.51 13.02
N ASP A 395 -24.01 3.58 12.41
CA ASP A 395 -23.94 3.76 10.96
C ASP A 395 -22.53 3.51 10.40
N SER A 396 -21.61 2.94 11.19
CA SER A 396 -20.29 2.51 10.71
C SER A 396 -20.42 1.43 9.64
N GLU A 397 -19.52 1.42 8.66
CA GLU A 397 -19.44 0.38 7.63
C GLU A 397 -19.25 -1.03 8.20
N MET A 398 -18.83 -1.16 9.47
CA MET A 398 -18.78 -2.43 10.21
C MET A 398 -20.14 -3.13 10.26
N VAL A 399 -21.26 -2.39 10.22
CA VAL A 399 -22.59 -2.99 10.16
C VAL A 399 -22.76 -3.85 8.91
N PHE A 400 -22.19 -3.44 7.78
CA PHE A 400 -22.27 -4.18 6.52
C PHE A 400 -21.47 -5.48 6.59
N TYR A 401 -20.35 -5.51 7.33
CA TYR A 401 -19.62 -6.76 7.61
C TYR A 401 -20.51 -7.76 8.35
N LEU A 402 -21.12 -7.33 9.46
CA LEU A 402 -21.98 -8.19 10.29
C LEU A 402 -23.22 -8.67 9.51
N MET A 403 -23.77 -7.81 8.66
CA MET A 403 -24.88 -8.18 7.78
C MET A 403 -24.46 -9.22 6.73
N LEU A 404 -23.29 -9.06 6.09
CA LEU A 404 -22.77 -10.06 5.14
C LEU A 404 -22.54 -11.43 5.81
N ARG A 405 -21.96 -11.45 7.03
CA ARG A 405 -21.82 -12.67 7.84
C ARG A 405 -23.19 -13.30 8.16
N SER A 406 -24.20 -12.47 8.44
CA SER A 406 -25.56 -12.93 8.73
C SER A 406 -26.27 -13.48 7.48
N ILE A 407 -25.95 -12.97 6.29
CA ILE A 407 -26.46 -13.47 5.01
C ILE A 407 -25.84 -14.81 4.66
N ASP A 408 -24.54 -14.98 4.87
CA ASP A 408 -23.89 -16.28 4.65
C ASP A 408 -24.53 -17.35 5.56
N ARG A 409 -24.84 -17.00 6.81
CA ARG A 409 -25.60 -17.85 7.73
C ARG A 409 -27.03 -18.14 7.25
N PHE A 410 -27.73 -17.13 6.76
CA PHE A 410 -29.06 -17.29 6.18
C PHE A 410 -29.02 -18.29 5.02
N TYR A 411 -28.03 -18.15 4.12
CA TYR A 411 -27.86 -19.04 2.98
C TYR A 411 -27.59 -20.49 3.42
N GLN A 412 -26.76 -20.69 4.45
CA GLN A 412 -26.53 -22.02 5.02
C GLN A 412 -27.81 -22.67 5.59
N GLN A 413 -28.70 -21.88 6.20
CA GLN A 413 -29.93 -22.41 6.82
C GLN A 413 -31.07 -22.61 5.83
N HIS A 414 -31.19 -21.75 4.83
CA HIS A 414 -32.35 -21.69 3.93
C HIS A 414 -32.04 -22.07 2.48
N SER A 415 -30.76 -22.26 2.12
CA SER A 415 -30.32 -22.63 0.76
C SER A 415 -30.71 -21.63 -0.35
N HIS A 416 -31.05 -20.40 0.03
CA HIS A 416 -31.25 -19.27 -0.88
C HIS A 416 -30.80 -17.99 -0.18
N PHE A 417 -30.58 -16.91 -0.95
CA PHE A 417 -30.31 -15.59 -0.38
C PHE A 417 -31.62 -14.87 0.00
N PRO A 418 -31.59 -13.95 0.98
CA PRO A 418 -32.80 -13.27 1.42
C PRO A 418 -33.31 -12.30 0.35
N GLY A 419 -34.62 -12.36 0.07
CA GLY A 419 -35.33 -11.39 -0.77
C GLY A 419 -35.01 -11.44 -2.26
N VAL A 420 -34.52 -12.58 -2.78
CA VAL A 420 -34.25 -12.77 -4.22
C VAL A 420 -35.50 -12.55 -5.06
N TYR A 421 -36.66 -13.05 -4.59
CA TYR A 421 -37.94 -12.77 -5.21
C TYR A 421 -38.76 -11.79 -4.37
N ASN A 422 -39.48 -10.88 -5.03
CA ASN A 422 -40.30 -9.84 -4.37
C ASN A 422 -41.29 -10.39 -3.33
N TYR A 423 -41.83 -11.59 -3.52
CA TYR A 423 -42.77 -12.20 -2.58
C TYR A 423 -42.11 -12.75 -1.30
N GLN A 424 -40.79 -12.94 -1.30
CA GLN A 424 -40.03 -13.48 -0.17
C GLN A 424 -39.59 -12.40 0.83
N VAL A 425 -39.52 -11.13 0.39
CA VAL A 425 -38.90 -10.03 1.16
C VAL A 425 -39.44 -9.93 2.59
N GLU A 426 -40.76 -9.87 2.75
CA GLU A 426 -41.40 -9.73 4.08
C GLU A 426 -41.13 -10.94 5.00
N GLU A 427 -41.14 -12.16 4.47
CA GLU A 427 -40.86 -13.37 5.24
C GLU A 427 -39.37 -13.47 5.62
N ASP A 428 -38.50 -13.11 4.68
CA ASP A 428 -37.06 -13.21 4.83
C ASP A 428 -36.49 -12.15 5.77
N ILE A 429 -37.14 -10.99 5.93
CA ILE A 429 -36.76 -10.00 6.95
C ILE A 429 -36.76 -10.62 8.35
N ILE A 430 -37.80 -11.40 8.68
CA ILE A 430 -37.93 -12.03 9.99
C ILE A 430 -36.83 -13.10 10.16
N LYS A 431 -36.62 -13.93 9.15
CA LYS A 431 -35.59 -14.98 9.16
C LYS A 431 -34.18 -14.40 9.24
N LEU A 432 -33.89 -13.34 8.49
CA LEU A 432 -32.59 -12.66 8.50
C LEU A 432 -32.33 -12.02 9.88
N LYS A 433 -33.35 -11.40 10.49
CA LYS A 433 -33.24 -10.88 11.86
C LYS A 433 -32.91 -11.98 12.88
N LEU A 434 -33.46 -13.17 12.72
CA LEU A 434 -33.08 -14.33 13.56
C LEU A 434 -31.63 -14.75 13.33
N CYS A 435 -31.15 -14.76 12.09
CA CYS A 435 -29.75 -15.06 11.75
C CYS A 435 -28.79 -14.03 12.36
N VAL A 436 -29.12 -12.74 12.27
CA VAL A 436 -28.36 -11.65 12.89
C VAL A 436 -28.26 -11.86 14.40
N ASN A 437 -29.39 -12.05 15.09
CA ASN A 437 -29.39 -12.25 16.54
C ASN A 437 -28.60 -13.50 16.95
N SER A 438 -28.72 -14.59 16.18
CA SER A 438 -27.93 -15.80 16.40
C SER A 438 -26.43 -15.55 16.26
N LEU A 439 -26.00 -14.78 15.25
CA LEU A 439 -24.59 -14.42 15.03
C LEU A 439 -24.05 -13.59 16.20
N LEU A 440 -24.78 -12.54 16.60
CA LEU A 440 -24.37 -11.68 17.71
C LEU A 440 -24.27 -12.46 19.03
N GLN A 441 -25.17 -13.42 19.27
CA GLN A 441 -25.13 -14.29 20.45
C GLN A 441 -23.96 -15.26 20.44
N GLU A 442 -23.68 -15.91 19.31
CA GLU A 442 -22.61 -16.90 19.19
C GLU A 442 -21.22 -16.30 19.40
N TYR A 443 -20.96 -15.15 18.80
CA TYR A 443 -19.70 -14.43 18.95
C TYR A 443 -19.68 -13.48 20.16
N ASN A 444 -20.78 -13.42 20.90
CA ASN A 444 -20.98 -12.60 22.10
C ASN A 444 -20.71 -11.09 21.86
N PHE A 445 -21.20 -10.57 20.73
CA PHE A 445 -21.12 -9.15 20.39
C PHE A 445 -22.25 -8.38 21.06
N ASN A 446 -21.91 -7.41 21.91
CA ASN A 446 -22.88 -6.53 22.56
C ASN A 446 -23.17 -5.28 21.71
N VAL A 447 -23.64 -5.50 20.48
CA VAL A 447 -23.93 -4.44 19.50
C VAL A 447 -25.38 -4.52 19.04
N ASN A 448 -25.95 -3.38 18.64
CA ASN A 448 -27.31 -3.34 18.11
C ASN A 448 -27.31 -2.92 16.65
N ILE A 449 -27.89 -3.75 15.78
CA ILE A 449 -28.05 -3.46 14.35
C ILE A 449 -29.44 -2.90 14.12
N LYS A 450 -29.54 -1.73 13.46
CA LYS A 450 -30.84 -1.13 13.12
C LYS A 450 -31.62 -2.03 12.17
N ASP A 451 -32.91 -2.15 12.40
CA ASP A 451 -33.81 -2.94 11.53
C ASP A 451 -33.76 -2.46 10.08
N ASP A 452 -33.53 -1.16 9.84
CA ASP A 452 -33.39 -0.58 8.50
C ASP A 452 -32.35 -1.31 7.64
N TYR A 453 -31.23 -1.75 8.23
CA TYR A 453 -30.22 -2.52 7.51
C TYR A 453 -30.74 -3.90 7.13
N ILE A 454 -31.47 -4.58 8.02
CA ILE A 454 -32.05 -5.90 7.75
C ILE A 454 -33.03 -5.80 6.58
N HIS A 455 -33.91 -4.79 6.60
CA HIS A 455 -34.83 -4.51 5.51
C HIS A 455 -34.09 -4.23 4.19
N GLU A 456 -33.05 -3.40 4.23
CA GLU A 456 -32.29 -3.03 3.03
C GLU A 456 -31.52 -4.23 2.43
N PHE A 457 -30.96 -5.11 3.26
CA PHE A 457 -30.27 -6.32 2.77
C PHE A 457 -31.23 -7.37 2.17
N CYS A 458 -32.47 -7.47 2.66
CA CYS A 458 -33.51 -8.24 1.98
C CYS A 458 -33.92 -7.58 0.66
N ARG A 459 -34.02 -6.24 0.63
CA ARG A 459 -34.35 -5.48 -0.58
C ARG A 459 -33.30 -5.63 -1.68
N TYR A 460 -32.03 -5.81 -1.33
CA TYR A 460 -30.96 -6.07 -2.30
C TYR A 460 -31.14 -7.39 -3.07
N GLY A 461 -31.79 -8.40 -2.48
CA GLY A 461 -32.10 -9.66 -3.16
C GLY A 461 -30.88 -10.37 -3.76
N ALA A 462 -29.71 -10.24 -3.12
CA ALA A 462 -28.42 -10.72 -3.62
C ALA A 462 -28.03 -10.24 -5.03
N ALA A 463 -28.56 -9.08 -5.46
CA ALA A 463 -28.19 -8.48 -6.73
C ALA A 463 -26.69 -8.11 -6.77
N GLU A 464 -26.12 -8.14 -7.97
CA GLU A 464 -24.76 -7.66 -8.26
C GLU A 464 -24.83 -6.44 -9.22
N PRO A 465 -25.17 -5.23 -8.72
CA PRO A 465 -25.21 -4.04 -9.57
C PRO A 465 -23.85 -3.76 -10.19
N HIS A 466 -23.81 -3.68 -11.53
CA HIS A 466 -22.57 -3.52 -12.28
C HIS A 466 -21.73 -2.30 -11.85
N MET A 467 -22.35 -1.22 -11.38
CA MET A 467 -21.62 -0.03 -10.90
C MET A 467 -20.79 -0.32 -9.64
N VAL A 468 -21.33 -1.14 -8.73
CA VAL A 468 -20.63 -1.54 -7.49
C VAL A 468 -19.55 -2.58 -7.84
N ALA A 469 -19.87 -3.51 -8.72
CA ALA A 469 -18.93 -4.47 -9.26
C ALA A 469 -17.73 -3.79 -9.96
N SER A 470 -17.97 -2.72 -10.72
CA SER A 470 -16.92 -1.94 -11.41
C SER A 470 -16.03 -1.19 -10.43
N PHE A 471 -16.62 -0.57 -9.39
CA PHE A 471 -15.85 0.06 -8.32
C PHE A 471 -14.92 -0.95 -7.64
N LEU A 472 -15.49 -2.09 -7.22
CA LEU A 472 -14.74 -3.15 -6.57
C LEU A 472 -13.70 -3.75 -7.51
N GLY A 473 -14.01 -3.86 -8.81
CA GLY A 473 -13.13 -4.33 -9.86
C GLY A 473 -11.85 -3.51 -9.98
N GLY A 474 -11.96 -2.19 -9.99
CA GLY A 474 -10.81 -1.29 -10.00
C GLY A 474 -9.98 -1.40 -8.72
N SER A 475 -10.63 -1.37 -7.54
CA SER A 475 -9.96 -1.46 -6.25
C SER A 475 -9.24 -2.80 -6.06
N ALA A 476 -9.92 -3.93 -6.28
CA ALA A 476 -9.35 -5.26 -6.11
C ALA A 476 -8.22 -5.55 -7.10
N ALA A 477 -8.34 -5.12 -8.35
CA ALA A 477 -7.26 -5.27 -9.33
C ALA A 477 -6.00 -4.51 -8.91
N GLN A 478 -6.15 -3.27 -8.41
CA GLN A 478 -5.01 -2.52 -7.92
C GLN A 478 -4.35 -3.21 -6.71
N GLU A 479 -5.14 -3.76 -5.78
CA GLU A 479 -4.58 -4.53 -4.67
C GLU A 479 -3.84 -5.78 -5.15
N ALA A 480 -4.36 -6.50 -6.15
CA ALA A 480 -3.64 -7.60 -6.79
C ALA A 480 -2.30 -7.14 -7.40
N ILE A 481 -2.28 -6.00 -8.10
CA ILE A 481 -1.05 -5.43 -8.68
C ILE A 481 -0.03 -5.08 -7.59
N LYS A 482 -0.46 -4.55 -6.43
CA LYS A 482 0.44 -4.30 -5.29
C LYS A 482 1.09 -5.59 -4.79
N ILE A 483 0.28 -6.66 -4.64
CA ILE A 483 0.77 -7.97 -4.24
C ILE A 483 1.79 -8.54 -5.24
N ILE A 484 1.50 -8.44 -6.54
CA ILE A 484 2.37 -8.97 -7.60
C ILE A 484 3.67 -8.17 -7.73
N SER A 485 3.57 -6.84 -7.72
CA SER A 485 4.72 -5.95 -7.94
C SER A 485 5.61 -5.78 -6.72
N HIS A 486 5.11 -6.09 -5.51
CA HIS A 486 5.72 -5.72 -4.23
C HIS A 486 5.98 -4.21 -4.09
N GLN A 487 5.15 -3.41 -4.76
CA GLN A 487 5.16 -1.94 -4.71
C GLN A 487 3.84 -1.42 -4.14
N PHE A 488 3.92 -0.24 -3.52
CA PHE A 488 2.85 0.36 -2.73
C PHE A 488 2.39 -0.53 -1.57
N VAL A 489 1.58 0.01 -0.67
CA VAL A 489 1.10 -0.73 0.51
C VAL A 489 -0.33 -1.21 0.23
N PRO A 490 -0.58 -2.54 0.29
CA PRO A 490 -1.95 -3.03 0.20
C PRO A 490 -2.73 -2.72 1.48
N PHE A 491 -4.06 -2.72 1.40
CA PHE A 491 -4.87 -2.56 2.62
C PHE A 491 -4.65 -3.73 3.58
N SER A 492 -4.76 -3.47 4.87
CA SER A 492 -4.62 -4.53 5.88
C SER A 492 -5.98 -5.16 6.13
N ASN A 493 -6.12 -6.44 5.78
CA ASN A 493 -7.22 -7.31 6.19
C ASN A 493 -8.53 -7.12 5.41
N THR A 494 -9.47 -6.26 5.83
CA THR A 494 -10.83 -6.14 5.24
C THR A 494 -11.16 -4.72 4.78
N PHE A 495 -11.75 -4.57 3.60
CA PHE A 495 -12.24 -3.32 3.03
C PHE A 495 -13.73 -3.41 2.72
N ILE A 496 -14.50 -2.40 3.10
CA ILE A 496 -15.94 -2.32 2.88
C ILE A 496 -16.28 -1.00 2.21
N TYR A 497 -17.11 -1.07 1.18
CA TYR A 497 -17.63 0.06 0.44
C TYR A 497 -19.16 0.06 0.47
N SER A 498 -19.75 1.22 0.75
CA SER A 498 -21.19 1.48 0.65
C SER A 498 -21.45 2.46 -0.48
N ALA A 499 -22.04 1.99 -1.58
CA ALA A 499 -22.48 2.85 -2.67
C ALA A 499 -23.72 3.67 -2.30
N MET A 500 -24.44 3.31 -1.23
CA MET A 500 -25.58 4.07 -0.73
C MET A 500 -25.15 5.42 -0.15
N SER A 501 -24.05 5.43 0.63
CA SER A 501 -23.48 6.61 1.27
C SER A 501 -22.25 7.16 0.56
N GLN A 502 -21.70 6.41 -0.41
CA GLN A 502 -20.41 6.70 -1.07
C GLN A 502 -19.25 6.80 -0.07
N THR A 503 -19.28 5.94 0.95
CA THR A 503 -18.27 5.84 2.00
C THR A 503 -17.61 4.47 2.00
N SER A 504 -16.40 4.39 2.55
CA SER A 504 -15.68 3.13 2.68
C SER A 504 -14.77 3.14 3.91
N ALA A 505 -14.50 1.96 4.46
CA ALA A 505 -13.61 1.79 5.60
C ALA A 505 -12.74 0.53 5.45
N THR A 506 -11.62 0.51 6.16
CA THR A 506 -10.73 -0.66 6.28
C THR A 506 -10.67 -1.10 7.73
N PHE A 507 -10.74 -2.41 7.99
CA PHE A 507 -10.81 -3.00 9.32
C PHE A 507 -9.82 -4.16 9.48
N GLN A 508 -9.29 -4.32 10.69
CA GLN A 508 -8.45 -5.47 11.06
C GLN A 508 -9.28 -6.49 11.86
N LEU A 509 -9.98 -7.37 11.14
CA LEU A 509 -10.92 -8.35 11.66
C LEU A 509 -10.29 -9.64 12.20
#